data_AF-A0A0P9F591-F1
#
_entry.id   AF-A0A0P9F591-F1
#
_cell.length_a   1.000
_cell.length_b   1.000
_cell.length_c   1.000
_cell.angle_alpha   90.00
_cell.angle_beta   90.00
_cell.angle_gamma   90.00
#
_symmetry.space_group_name_H-M   'P 1'
#
loop_
_entity.id
_entity.type
_entity.pdbx_description
1 polymer ?
#
loop_
_entity_poly.entity_id
_entity_poly.type
_entity_poly.pdbx_seq_one_letter_code
_entity_poly.pdbx_strand_id
1 'polypeptide(L)'
;IIGYGWDESLWKNHEYIKKNDLDVTNLPVILFRKDLHMASLNTAALKLLNIDSKDGIINEELLRKIDYLTLPSEEEIINALNISIKKALSLGITSLRDIVDLKTYNAYKKIKTPLNIYKALYDNFYFEGFGKNNRDAGIKIFMDGSIGAKTAAHEDYKNLKMTSNQLYNLSKKYWDINIPVVVHAIGEIAIKETLFALLKSPQYIRNSIEHFELIEDPLIDMINDNTIISAQPNYLQWASPSGLYEHELGKEWLYK
;
A
#
# COMPACT_ATOMS: atom_id res chain seq x y z
N ILE A 1 8.65 -21.73 -7.39
CA ILE A 1 7.26 -21.39 -7.78
C ILE A 1 6.85 -20.22 -6.91
N ILE A 2 6.46 -19.10 -7.53
CA ILE A 2 5.94 -17.93 -6.82
C ILE A 2 4.47 -17.77 -7.22
N GLY A 3 3.59 -17.65 -6.24
CA GLY A 3 2.17 -17.40 -6.45
C GLY A 3 1.67 -16.27 -5.57
N TYR A 4 0.52 -15.70 -5.93
CA TYR A 4 -0.05 -14.52 -5.27
C TYR A 4 -1.56 -14.67 -5.10
N GLY A 5 -2.12 -13.94 -4.15
CA GLY A 5 -3.54 -13.63 -4.11
C GLY A 5 -4.41 -14.65 -3.39
N TRP A 6 -3.84 -15.56 -2.61
CA TRP A 6 -4.66 -16.36 -1.69
C TRP A 6 -5.22 -15.46 -0.58
N ASP A 7 -6.43 -15.77 -0.14
CA ASP A 7 -7.23 -14.93 0.77
C ASP A 7 -8.11 -15.86 1.62
N GLU A 8 -7.66 -16.15 2.84
CA GLU A 8 -8.34 -17.04 3.78
C GLU A 8 -9.68 -16.50 4.25
N SER A 9 -9.93 -15.19 4.12
CA SER A 9 -11.22 -14.59 4.48
C SER A 9 -12.36 -15.13 3.61
N LEU A 10 -12.04 -15.68 2.44
CA LEU A 10 -12.99 -16.32 1.53
C LEU A 10 -13.19 -17.82 1.82
N TRP A 11 -12.47 -18.40 2.77
CA TRP A 11 -12.50 -19.84 3.06
C TRP A 11 -13.33 -20.15 4.30
N LYS A 12 -13.99 -21.32 4.28
CA LYS A 12 -14.93 -21.74 5.33
C LYS A 12 -14.31 -21.84 6.73
N ASN A 13 -13.02 -22.18 6.83
CA ASN A 13 -12.29 -22.38 8.08
C ASN A 13 -11.39 -21.20 8.47
N HIS A 14 -11.22 -20.21 7.58
CA HIS A 14 -10.32 -19.06 7.78
C HIS A 14 -8.89 -19.44 8.18
N GLU A 15 -8.42 -20.63 7.80
CA GLU A 15 -7.07 -21.09 8.12
C GLU A 15 -6.08 -20.65 7.04
N TYR A 16 -4.89 -20.22 7.45
CA TYR A 16 -3.79 -19.93 6.53
C TYR A 16 -3.26 -21.21 5.87
N ILE A 17 -2.70 -21.06 4.67
CA ILE A 17 -1.93 -22.12 4.00
C ILE A 17 -0.66 -22.37 4.80
N LYS A 18 -0.45 -23.60 5.28
CA LYS A 18 0.74 -24.02 6.01
C LYS A 18 1.70 -24.77 5.09
N LYS A 19 2.96 -24.93 5.52
CA LYS A 19 4.00 -25.60 4.72
C LYS A 19 3.58 -26.99 4.27
N ASN A 20 2.88 -27.73 5.13
CA ASN A 20 2.45 -29.10 4.84
C ASN A 20 1.43 -29.15 3.69
N ASP A 21 0.63 -28.09 3.51
CA ASP A 21 -0.30 -27.97 2.39
C ASP A 21 0.44 -27.74 1.06
N LEU A 22 1.67 -27.21 1.13
CA LEU A 22 2.53 -26.87 -0.02
C LEU A 22 3.61 -27.93 -0.32
N ASP A 23 3.84 -28.88 0.60
CA ASP A 23 4.80 -29.97 0.45
C ASP A 23 4.30 -31.09 -0.51
N VAL A 24 3.35 -30.76 -1.38
CA VAL A 24 2.91 -31.59 -2.52
C VAL A 24 3.95 -31.65 -3.65
N THR A 25 4.99 -30.82 -3.58
CA THR A 25 6.11 -30.78 -4.53
C THR A 25 7.44 -30.53 -3.82
N ASN A 26 8.52 -31.09 -4.38
CA ASN A 26 9.89 -30.88 -3.89
C ASN A 26 10.51 -29.56 -4.41
N LEU A 27 9.84 -28.84 -5.32
CA LEU A 27 10.30 -27.53 -5.77
C LEU A 27 10.04 -26.47 -4.69
N PRO A 28 10.90 -25.46 -4.49
CA PRO A 28 10.62 -24.34 -3.61
C PRO A 28 9.33 -23.60 -4.02
N VAL A 29 8.39 -23.43 -3.07
CA VAL A 29 7.12 -22.71 -3.25
C VAL A 29 7.03 -21.55 -2.27
N ILE A 30 6.67 -20.37 -2.77
CA ILE A 30 6.36 -19.17 -1.99
C ILE A 30 5.02 -18.62 -2.49
N LEU A 31 3.99 -18.62 -1.63
CA LEU A 31 2.66 -18.09 -1.95
C LEU A 31 2.37 -16.84 -1.12
N PHE A 32 2.36 -15.68 -1.76
CA PHE A 32 2.02 -14.41 -1.13
C PHE A 32 0.51 -14.30 -0.93
N ARG A 33 0.12 -13.87 0.28
CA ARG A 33 -1.27 -13.49 0.58
C ARG A 33 -1.66 -12.27 -0.25
N LYS A 34 -2.95 -12.08 -0.50
CA LYS A 34 -3.51 -10.98 -1.29
C LYS A 34 -3.08 -9.58 -0.84
N ASP A 35 -2.78 -9.38 0.43
CA ASP A 35 -2.31 -8.11 0.97
C ASP A 35 -0.78 -7.91 0.87
N LEU A 36 -0.04 -8.94 0.44
CA LEU A 36 1.42 -8.97 0.31
C LEU A 36 2.21 -8.76 1.62
N HIS A 37 1.55 -8.77 2.79
CA HIS A 37 2.20 -8.61 4.10
C HIS A 37 2.65 -9.94 4.72
N MET A 38 2.23 -11.07 4.13
CA MET A 38 2.67 -12.41 4.53
C MET A 38 2.77 -13.36 3.33
N ALA A 39 3.54 -14.43 3.51
CA ALA A 39 3.62 -15.52 2.55
C ALA A 39 3.72 -16.89 3.24
N SER A 40 3.22 -17.91 2.55
CA SER A 40 3.33 -19.31 2.94
C SER A 40 4.41 -20.01 2.10
N LEU A 41 5.32 -20.69 2.77
CA LEU A 41 6.48 -21.35 2.20
C LEU A 41 6.42 -22.85 2.49
N ASN A 42 6.82 -23.66 1.51
CA ASN A 42 6.99 -25.10 1.71
C ASN A 42 8.37 -25.42 2.32
N THR A 43 8.58 -26.68 2.70
CA THR A 43 9.82 -27.13 3.34
C THR A 43 11.06 -26.89 2.44
N ALA A 44 10.92 -27.07 1.13
CA ALA A 44 11.99 -26.81 0.17
C ALA A 44 12.40 -25.32 0.12
N ALA A 45 11.42 -24.40 0.14
CA ALA A 45 11.68 -22.96 0.17
C ALA A 45 12.31 -22.51 1.50
N LEU A 46 11.80 -22.98 2.63
CA LEU A 46 12.39 -22.67 3.95
C LEU A 46 13.86 -23.08 4.02
N LYS A 47 14.19 -24.28 3.51
CA LYS A 47 15.57 -24.79 3.46
C LYS A 47 16.45 -23.96 2.53
N LEU A 48 15.96 -23.59 1.35
CA LEU A 48 16.70 -22.76 0.39
C LEU A 48 17.04 -21.39 0.97
N LEU A 49 16.09 -20.79 1.69
CA LEU A 49 16.19 -19.44 2.24
C LEU A 49 16.83 -19.40 3.63
N ASN A 50 17.11 -20.57 4.22
CA ASN A 50 17.60 -20.72 5.60
C ASN A 50 16.70 -19.98 6.63
N ILE A 51 15.39 -20.13 6.49
CA ILE A 51 14.39 -19.55 7.39
C ILE A 51 13.84 -20.64 8.30
N ASP A 52 13.89 -20.41 9.61
CA ASP A 52 13.22 -21.26 10.59
C ASP A 52 11.79 -20.76 10.81
N SER A 53 10.82 -21.51 10.26
CA SER A 53 9.40 -21.32 10.49
C SER A 53 8.72 -22.67 10.64
N LYS A 54 8.01 -22.87 11.75
CA LYS A 54 7.39 -24.16 12.08
C LYS A 54 6.25 -24.49 11.13
N ASP A 55 5.41 -23.51 10.85
CA ASP A 55 4.23 -23.59 9.99
C ASP A 55 4.48 -23.13 8.55
N GLY A 56 5.66 -22.57 8.26
CA GLY A 56 6.04 -22.05 6.95
C GLY A 56 5.47 -20.68 6.63
N ILE A 57 4.88 -20.00 7.61
CA ILE A 57 4.35 -18.66 7.43
C ILE A 57 5.45 -17.66 7.78
N ILE A 58 5.62 -16.64 6.93
CA ILE A 58 6.52 -15.52 7.16
C ILE A 58 5.80 -14.19 6.96
N ASN A 59 6.24 -13.16 7.66
CA ASN A 59 5.66 -11.81 7.64
C ASN A 59 6.71 -10.76 7.25
N GLU A 60 6.28 -9.50 7.18
CA GLU A 60 7.02 -8.29 6.79
C GLU A 60 8.56 -8.35 6.90
N GLU A 61 9.12 -8.59 8.10
CA GLU A 61 10.59 -8.56 8.28
C GLU A 61 11.29 -9.66 7.48
N LEU A 62 10.71 -10.86 7.49
CA LEU A 62 11.24 -12.01 6.76
C LEU A 62 10.96 -11.90 5.26
N LEU A 63 9.84 -11.29 4.86
CA LEU A 63 9.55 -11.01 3.44
C LEU A 63 10.65 -10.12 2.83
N ARG A 64 11.05 -9.06 3.53
CA ARG A 64 12.15 -8.19 3.07
C ARG A 64 13.46 -8.94 2.87
N LYS A 65 13.71 -10.00 3.65
CA LYS A 65 14.92 -10.81 3.51
C LYS A 65 14.90 -11.65 2.24
N ILE A 66 13.74 -11.89 1.62
CA ILE A 66 13.62 -12.75 0.43
C ILE A 66 13.33 -11.95 -0.85
N ASP A 67 13.18 -10.64 -0.75
CA ASP A 67 12.93 -9.72 -1.87
C ASP A 67 13.91 -9.90 -3.03
N TYR A 68 15.18 -10.18 -2.76
CA TYR A 68 16.19 -10.37 -3.82
C TYR A 68 15.89 -11.56 -4.75
N LEU A 69 15.05 -12.52 -4.32
CA LEU A 69 14.62 -13.67 -5.10
C LEU A 69 13.22 -13.52 -5.68
N THR A 70 12.37 -12.72 -5.03
CA THR A 70 10.95 -12.64 -5.37
C THR A 70 10.56 -11.34 -6.07
N LEU A 71 11.43 -10.34 -6.05
CA LEU A 71 11.19 -9.11 -6.79
C LEU A 71 11.29 -9.37 -8.30
N PRO A 72 10.35 -8.84 -9.08
CA PRO A 72 10.37 -9.01 -10.52
C PRO A 72 11.63 -8.37 -11.13
N SER A 73 12.16 -9.02 -12.16
CA SER A 73 13.13 -8.44 -13.06
C SER A 73 12.56 -7.22 -13.78
N GLU A 74 13.42 -6.38 -14.35
CA GLU A 74 12.96 -5.23 -15.12
C GLU A 74 12.08 -5.64 -16.32
N GLU A 75 12.38 -6.76 -16.97
CA GLU A 75 11.59 -7.29 -18.08
C GLU A 75 10.18 -7.69 -17.60
N GLU A 76 10.08 -8.37 -16.46
CA GLU A 76 8.79 -8.74 -15.87
C GLU A 76 7.98 -7.50 -15.47
N ILE A 77 8.62 -6.47 -14.90
CA ILE A 77 7.97 -5.19 -14.61
C ILE A 77 7.44 -4.56 -15.89
N ILE A 78 8.27 -4.47 -16.94
CA ILE A 78 7.86 -3.88 -18.23
C ILE A 78 6.68 -4.66 -18.85
N ASN A 79 6.72 -5.99 -18.78
CA ASN A 79 5.63 -6.83 -19.27
C ASN A 79 4.34 -6.59 -18.47
N ALA A 80 4.43 -6.60 -17.13
CA ALA A 80 3.29 -6.35 -16.24
C ALA A 80 2.68 -4.97 -16.50
N LEU A 81 3.52 -3.92 -16.64
CA LEU A 81 3.06 -2.57 -16.97
C LEU A 81 2.32 -2.53 -18.30
N ASN A 82 2.83 -3.18 -19.35
CA ASN A 82 2.15 -3.23 -20.65
C ASN A 82 0.79 -3.95 -20.59
N ILE A 83 0.69 -5.03 -19.82
CA ILE A 83 -0.58 -5.73 -19.57
C ILE A 83 -1.56 -4.82 -18.83
N SER A 84 -1.12 -4.19 -17.75
CA SER A 84 -1.93 -3.26 -16.94
C SER A 84 -2.41 -2.06 -17.76
N ILE A 85 -1.54 -1.47 -18.59
CA ILE A 85 -1.86 -0.36 -19.49
C ILE A 85 -2.97 -0.77 -20.47
N LYS A 86 -2.83 -1.92 -21.14
CA LYS A 86 -3.84 -2.44 -22.07
C LYS A 86 -5.18 -2.68 -21.36
N LYS A 87 -5.13 -3.25 -20.15
CA LYS A 87 -6.33 -3.48 -19.35
C LYS A 87 -7.01 -2.17 -18.96
N ALA A 88 -6.27 -1.19 -18.45
CA ALA A 88 -6.79 0.13 -18.09
C ALA A 88 -7.48 0.81 -19.29
N LEU A 89 -6.82 0.83 -20.46
CA LEU A 89 -7.40 1.38 -21.68
C LEU A 89 -8.68 0.65 -22.11
N SER A 90 -8.73 -0.69 -21.99
CA SER A 90 -9.93 -1.47 -22.31
C SER A 90 -11.12 -1.15 -21.40
N LEU A 91 -10.86 -0.58 -20.22
CA LEU A 91 -11.87 -0.14 -19.26
C LEU A 91 -12.19 1.36 -19.39
N GLY A 92 -11.62 2.05 -20.39
CA GLY A 92 -11.81 3.49 -20.58
C GLY A 92 -11.00 4.38 -19.64
N ILE A 93 -10.08 3.82 -18.85
CA ILE A 93 -9.18 4.60 -18.00
C ILE A 93 -8.11 5.23 -18.91
N THR A 94 -7.97 6.55 -18.85
CA THR A 94 -7.03 7.32 -19.70
C THR A 94 -5.90 7.99 -18.91
N SER A 95 -6.05 8.10 -17.59
CA SER A 95 -5.07 8.70 -16.68
C SER A 95 -5.05 7.93 -15.37
N LEU A 96 -3.89 7.82 -14.74
CA LEU A 96 -3.74 7.18 -13.42
C LEU A 96 -2.59 7.81 -12.62
N ARG A 97 -2.72 7.75 -11.29
CA ARG A 97 -1.60 7.94 -10.37
C ARG A 97 -1.13 6.56 -9.92
N ASP A 98 0.10 6.22 -10.26
CA ASP A 98 0.74 4.99 -9.83
C ASP A 98 1.66 5.26 -8.64
N ILE A 99 1.61 4.39 -7.63
CA ILE A 99 2.51 4.45 -6.48
C ILE A 99 3.64 3.46 -6.77
N VAL A 100 4.86 3.96 -6.92
CA VAL A 100 5.97 3.21 -7.52
C VAL A 100 7.20 3.16 -6.63
N ASP A 101 7.96 2.08 -6.76
CA ASP A 101 9.35 2.03 -6.35
C ASP A 101 10.28 2.60 -7.44
N LEU A 102 11.59 2.64 -7.17
CA LEU A 102 12.56 3.19 -8.13
C LEU A 102 12.69 2.32 -9.40
N LYS A 103 12.54 0.99 -9.29
CA LYS A 103 12.63 0.09 -10.44
C LYS A 103 11.47 0.33 -11.41
N THR A 104 10.25 0.38 -10.89
CA THR A 104 9.03 0.64 -11.67
C THR A 104 9.03 2.06 -12.25
N TYR A 105 9.48 3.06 -11.48
CA TYR A 105 9.69 4.42 -11.99
C TYR A 105 10.60 4.44 -13.23
N ASN A 106 11.71 3.71 -13.19
CA ASN A 106 12.64 3.62 -14.32
C ASN A 106 12.10 2.78 -15.47
N ALA A 107 11.35 1.71 -15.20
CA ALA A 107 10.70 0.90 -16.21
C ALA A 107 9.72 1.72 -17.07
N TYR A 108 8.98 2.66 -16.47
CA TYR A 108 8.11 3.58 -17.21
C TYR A 108 8.86 4.42 -18.26
N LYS A 109 10.14 4.73 -18.07
CA LYS A 109 10.96 5.46 -19.06
C LYS A 109 11.20 4.64 -20.33
N LYS A 110 11.06 3.31 -20.24
CA LYS A 110 11.29 2.35 -21.33
C LYS A 110 10.00 1.98 -22.07
N ILE A 111 8.84 2.45 -21.60
CA ILE A 111 7.53 2.10 -22.13
C ILE A 111 6.92 3.32 -22.83
N LYS A 112 6.35 3.09 -24.02
CA LYS A 112 5.47 4.07 -24.69
C LYS A 112 4.03 3.70 -24.36
N THR A 113 3.27 4.67 -23.86
CA THR A 113 1.87 4.46 -23.48
C THR A 113 1.03 5.70 -23.82
N PRO A 114 -0.22 5.52 -24.30
CA PRO A 114 -1.16 6.62 -24.45
C PRO A 114 -1.78 7.06 -23.12
N LEU A 115 -1.59 6.31 -22.02
CA LEU A 115 -2.06 6.71 -20.69
C LEU A 115 -1.26 7.87 -20.12
N ASN A 116 -1.94 8.79 -19.44
CA ASN A 116 -1.28 9.79 -18.60
C ASN A 116 -0.93 9.17 -17.25
N ILE A 117 0.33 8.80 -17.07
CA ILE A 117 0.82 8.15 -15.85
C ILE A 117 1.57 9.14 -14.98
N TYR A 118 0.94 9.49 -13.86
CA TYR A 118 1.47 10.30 -12.77
C TYR A 118 2.09 9.37 -11.72
N LYS A 119 3.31 9.63 -11.26
CA LYS A 119 4.08 8.69 -10.41
C LYS A 119 4.27 9.27 -9.02
N ALA A 120 3.76 8.58 -7.99
CA ALA A 120 4.07 8.86 -6.60
C ALA A 120 5.16 7.90 -6.14
N LEU A 121 6.34 8.41 -5.81
CA LEU A 121 7.50 7.59 -5.43
C LEU A 121 7.51 7.39 -3.92
N TYR A 122 7.77 6.17 -3.43
CA TYR A 122 7.97 5.98 -2.00
C TYR A 122 9.13 6.84 -1.46
N ASP A 123 8.96 7.39 -0.27
CA ASP A 123 9.91 8.31 0.36
C ASP A 123 11.33 7.73 0.49
N ASN A 124 11.43 6.45 0.84
CA ASN A 124 12.70 5.73 0.96
C ASN A 124 13.45 5.54 -0.39
N PHE A 125 12.78 5.76 -1.53
CA PHE A 125 13.37 5.68 -2.86
C PHE A 125 13.60 7.06 -3.50
N TYR A 126 13.38 8.15 -2.77
CA TYR A 126 13.65 9.49 -3.27
C TYR A 126 15.08 9.65 -3.79
N PHE A 127 15.21 10.35 -4.92
CA PHE A 127 16.49 10.72 -5.51
C PHE A 127 16.44 12.18 -5.98
N GLU A 128 17.60 12.83 -5.99
CA GLU A 128 17.71 14.21 -6.45
C GLU A 128 17.29 14.32 -7.93
N GLY A 129 16.29 15.17 -8.19
CA GLY A 129 15.75 15.41 -9.53
C GLY A 129 14.36 14.83 -9.77
N PHE A 130 13.86 13.93 -8.91
CA PHE A 130 12.44 13.63 -8.86
C PHE A 130 11.64 14.91 -8.56
N GLY A 131 10.48 15.09 -9.20
CA GLY A 131 9.68 16.32 -9.11
C GLY A 131 9.94 17.34 -10.22
N LYS A 132 11.01 17.17 -11.00
CA LYS A 132 11.28 18.02 -12.19
C LYS A 132 10.41 17.65 -13.39
N ASN A 133 9.83 16.46 -13.42
CA ASN A 133 8.90 16.03 -14.46
C ASN A 133 7.47 16.36 -14.03
N ASN A 134 6.65 16.92 -14.93
CA ASN A 134 5.24 17.25 -14.64
C ASN A 134 4.35 16.01 -14.36
N ARG A 135 4.87 14.81 -14.57
CA ARG A 135 4.25 13.53 -14.22
C ARG A 135 4.81 12.91 -12.94
N ASP A 136 5.68 13.60 -12.21
CA ASP A 136 6.07 13.22 -10.85
C ASP A 136 5.04 13.81 -9.89
N ALA A 137 4.21 12.95 -9.31
CA ALA A 137 2.93 13.29 -8.69
C ALA A 137 3.01 13.50 -7.17
N GLY A 138 4.15 13.17 -6.57
CA GLY A 138 4.39 13.36 -5.15
C GLY A 138 5.24 12.25 -4.53
N ILE A 139 5.45 12.37 -3.22
CA ILE A 139 6.12 11.36 -2.41
C ILE A 139 5.11 10.60 -1.57
N LYS A 140 5.09 9.27 -1.72
CA LYS A 140 4.24 8.37 -0.94
C LYS A 140 4.83 8.18 0.46
N ILE A 141 4.02 8.45 1.47
CA ILE A 141 4.36 8.31 2.89
C ILE A 141 3.27 7.46 3.57
N PHE A 142 3.63 6.71 4.61
CA PHE A 142 2.69 5.91 5.40
C PHE A 142 2.60 6.39 6.85
N MET A 143 1.36 6.61 7.33
CA MET A 143 1.08 6.96 8.72
C MET A 143 0.66 5.75 9.56
N ASP A 144 0.09 4.72 8.95
CA ASP A 144 -0.28 3.46 9.59
C ASP A 144 -0.24 2.29 8.58
N GLY A 145 -0.87 1.17 8.93
CA GLY A 145 -1.08 -0.02 8.11
C GLY A 145 -2.54 -0.16 7.68
N SER A 146 -3.13 -1.35 7.83
CA SER A 146 -4.49 -1.64 7.37
C SER A 146 -5.38 -2.24 8.47
N ILE A 147 -6.71 -2.14 8.30
CA ILE A 147 -7.69 -2.74 9.22
C ILE A 147 -7.52 -4.26 9.24
N GLY A 148 -7.47 -4.90 8.07
CA GLY A 148 -7.38 -6.37 7.98
C GLY A 148 -6.10 -6.98 8.57
N ALA A 149 -5.02 -6.21 8.66
CA ALA A 149 -3.78 -6.64 9.31
C ALA A 149 -3.65 -6.16 10.77
N LYS A 150 -4.70 -5.54 11.35
CA LYS A 150 -4.69 -4.94 12.70
C LYS A 150 -3.56 -3.92 12.92
N THR A 151 -3.17 -3.23 11.84
CA THR A 151 -2.06 -2.25 11.83
C THR A 151 -2.53 -0.84 11.47
N ALA A 152 -3.82 -0.61 11.27
CA ALA A 152 -4.38 0.74 11.24
C ALA A 152 -4.26 1.40 12.63
N ALA A 153 -4.06 2.72 12.67
CA ALA A 153 -4.00 3.48 13.92
C ALA A 153 -5.43 3.82 14.37
N HIS A 154 -6.04 2.87 15.08
CA HIS A 154 -7.41 2.88 15.57
C HIS A 154 -7.42 2.67 17.10
N GLU A 155 -8.25 3.43 17.83
CA GLU A 155 -8.40 3.48 19.30
C GLU A 155 -7.15 3.95 20.07
N ASP A 156 -5.96 3.57 19.64
CA ASP A 156 -4.69 3.94 20.25
C ASP A 156 -3.60 4.32 19.21
N TYR A 157 -2.50 4.87 19.72
CA TYR A 157 -1.40 5.40 18.92
C TYR A 157 -0.32 4.35 18.59
N LYS A 158 -0.47 3.09 19.01
CA LYS A 158 0.57 2.05 18.88
C LYS A 158 0.98 1.82 17.42
N ASN A 159 -0.01 1.85 16.53
CA ASN A 159 0.18 1.63 15.09
C ASN A 159 0.48 2.91 14.31
N LEU A 160 0.46 4.08 14.97
CA LEU A 160 0.82 5.34 14.34
C LEU A 160 2.33 5.41 14.13
N LYS A 161 2.76 5.57 12.88
CA LYS A 161 4.18 5.62 12.51
C LYS A 161 4.84 6.94 12.87
N MET A 162 4.10 8.04 12.79
CA MET A 162 4.61 9.40 12.99
C MET A 162 3.50 10.32 13.54
N THR A 163 3.89 11.25 14.40
CA THR A 163 3.05 12.39 14.78
C THR A 163 2.93 13.39 13.63
N SER A 164 1.92 14.25 13.68
CA SER A 164 1.69 15.37 12.77
C SER A 164 2.91 16.30 12.63
N ASN A 165 3.65 16.54 13.72
CA ASN A 165 4.89 17.33 13.67
C ASN A 165 6.03 16.59 12.93
N GLN A 166 6.15 15.28 13.11
CA GLN A 166 7.13 14.48 12.37
C GLN A 166 6.76 14.41 10.88
N LEU A 167 5.50 14.18 10.56
CA LEU A 167 5.01 14.19 9.18
C LEU A 167 5.19 15.57 8.53
N TYR A 168 4.88 16.66 9.23
CA TYR A 168 5.13 18.02 8.74
C TYR A 168 6.61 18.24 8.41
N ASN A 169 7.52 17.90 9.32
CA ASN A 169 8.96 18.07 9.11
C ASN A 169 9.49 17.23 7.95
N LEU A 170 8.97 16.01 7.76
CA LEU A 170 9.29 15.17 6.61
C LEU A 170 8.75 15.78 5.32
N SER A 171 7.47 16.15 5.30
CA SER A 171 6.78 16.69 4.12
C SER A 171 7.36 18.03 3.68
N LYS A 172 7.78 18.87 4.64
CA LYS A 172 8.40 20.17 4.37
C LYS A 172 9.62 20.05 3.46
N LYS A 173 10.44 19.01 3.60
CA LYS A 173 11.60 18.76 2.72
C LYS A 173 11.20 18.65 1.25
N TYR A 174 10.02 18.09 0.97
CA TYR A 174 9.49 17.93 -0.38
C TYR A 174 8.72 19.17 -0.84
N TRP A 175 7.98 19.82 0.06
CA TRP A 175 7.28 21.06 -0.24
C TRP A 175 8.25 22.19 -0.60
N ASP A 176 9.41 22.29 0.06
CA ASP A 176 10.44 23.29 -0.22
C ASP A 176 11.01 23.16 -1.65
N ILE A 177 10.81 22.02 -2.31
CA ILE A 177 11.15 21.77 -3.73
C ILE A 177 9.91 21.54 -4.62
N ASN A 178 8.74 22.00 -4.17
CA ASN A 178 7.45 21.95 -4.88
C ASN A 178 6.91 20.54 -5.20
N ILE A 179 7.24 19.55 -4.38
CA ILE A 179 6.73 18.19 -4.52
C ILE A 179 5.66 17.93 -3.45
N PRO A 180 4.41 17.58 -3.83
CA PRO A 180 3.38 17.24 -2.86
C PRO A 180 3.66 15.89 -2.19
N VAL A 181 3.03 15.65 -1.04
CA VAL A 181 3.01 14.32 -0.41
C VAL A 181 1.69 13.61 -0.68
N VAL A 182 1.79 12.29 -0.76
CA VAL A 182 0.70 11.33 -0.99
C VAL A 182 0.68 10.44 0.25
N VAL A 183 -0.24 10.68 1.18
CA VAL A 183 -0.14 10.10 2.54
C VAL A 183 -1.15 8.98 2.71
N HIS A 184 -0.69 7.76 2.97
CA HIS A 184 -1.54 6.68 3.43
C HIS A 184 -1.98 6.94 4.87
N ALA A 185 -3.30 6.97 5.10
CA ALA A 185 -3.90 7.00 6.43
C ALA A 185 -5.25 6.29 6.40
N ILE A 186 -5.38 5.20 7.17
CA ILE A 186 -6.61 4.40 7.25
C ILE A 186 -7.35 4.66 8.57
N GLY A 187 -6.68 4.51 9.71
CA GLY A 187 -7.27 4.71 11.03
C GLY A 187 -7.52 6.19 11.37
N GLU A 188 -8.47 6.46 12.26
CA GLU A 188 -8.92 7.81 12.61
C GLU A 188 -7.78 8.65 13.21
N ILE A 189 -6.89 8.03 13.98
CA ILE A 189 -5.73 8.69 14.58
C ILE A 189 -4.73 9.06 13.48
N ALA A 190 -4.48 8.16 12.52
CA ALA A 190 -3.60 8.43 11.38
C ALA A 190 -4.17 9.53 10.48
N ILE A 191 -5.48 9.53 10.22
CA ILE A 191 -6.15 10.55 9.42
C ILE A 191 -6.06 11.91 10.11
N LYS A 192 -6.36 11.98 11.40
CA LYS A 192 -6.26 13.21 12.20
C LYS A 192 -4.86 13.81 12.18
N GLU A 193 -3.84 13.01 12.50
CA GLU A 193 -2.45 13.47 12.52
C GLU A 193 -1.96 13.87 11.12
N THR A 194 -2.44 13.18 10.08
CA THR A 194 -2.19 13.57 8.68
C THR A 194 -2.77 14.94 8.38
N LEU A 195 -4.06 15.14 8.67
CA LEU A 195 -4.75 16.40 8.38
C LEU A 195 -4.10 17.57 9.12
N PHE A 196 -3.73 17.40 10.39
CA PHE A 196 -3.04 18.42 11.17
C PHE A 196 -1.67 18.81 10.60
N ALA A 197 -0.96 17.87 9.97
CA ALA A 197 0.28 18.17 9.26
C ALA A 197 0.01 18.91 7.94
N LEU A 198 -0.95 18.42 7.13
CA LEU A 198 -1.24 18.95 5.80
C LEU A 198 -1.91 20.34 5.83
N LEU A 199 -2.64 20.68 6.89
CA LEU A 199 -3.18 22.02 7.11
C LEU A 199 -2.10 23.12 7.17
N LYS A 200 -0.86 22.74 7.51
CA LYS A 200 0.29 23.65 7.56
C LYS A 200 1.04 23.73 6.22
N SER A 201 0.60 23.03 5.18
CA SER A 201 1.25 23.02 3.87
C SER A 201 1.07 24.35 3.12
N PRO A 202 2.01 24.74 2.24
CA PRO A 202 1.81 25.90 1.38
C PRO A 202 0.58 25.72 0.48
N GLN A 203 -0.24 26.76 0.34
CA GLN A 203 -1.54 26.68 -0.34
C GLN A 203 -1.47 26.25 -1.81
N TYR A 204 -0.32 26.45 -2.47
CA TYR A 204 -0.11 26.03 -3.86
C TYR A 204 0.32 24.56 -4.00
N ILE A 205 0.61 23.85 -2.91
CA ILE A 205 0.95 22.43 -2.91
C ILE A 205 -0.31 21.61 -2.68
N ARG A 206 -0.66 20.78 -3.65
CA ARG A 206 -1.82 19.88 -3.55
C ARG A 206 -1.41 18.50 -3.07
N ASN A 207 -1.52 18.29 -1.76
CA ASN A 207 -1.25 17.00 -1.13
C ASN A 207 -2.45 16.05 -1.29
N SER A 208 -2.26 14.76 -1.03
CA SER A 208 -3.37 13.82 -0.95
C SER A 208 -3.31 12.92 0.27
N ILE A 209 -4.49 12.50 0.72
CA ILE A 209 -4.67 11.42 1.69
C ILE A 209 -5.28 10.23 0.94
N GLU A 210 -4.62 9.10 1.01
CA GLU A 210 -5.03 7.84 0.40
C GLU A 210 -5.80 6.99 1.41
N HIS A 211 -6.80 6.25 0.92
CA HIS A 211 -7.73 5.43 1.68
C HIS A 211 -8.79 6.25 2.40
N PHE A 212 -8.40 6.94 3.49
CA PHE A 212 -9.29 7.81 4.24
C PHE A 212 -10.57 7.08 4.73
N GLU A 213 -10.38 5.96 5.43
CA GLU A 213 -11.46 5.02 5.76
C GLU A 213 -12.15 5.30 7.10
N LEU A 214 -11.40 5.34 8.21
CA LEU A 214 -11.95 5.55 9.55
C LEU A 214 -12.05 7.05 9.89
N ILE A 215 -12.86 7.80 9.16
CA ILE A 215 -13.02 9.25 9.37
C ILE A 215 -14.00 9.58 10.50
N GLU A 216 -13.70 10.61 11.28
CA GLU A 216 -14.65 11.24 12.21
C GLU A 216 -15.23 12.52 11.58
N ASP A 217 -16.54 12.74 11.70
CA ASP A 217 -17.25 13.89 11.09
C ASP A 217 -16.55 15.24 11.26
N PRO A 218 -16.05 15.64 12.45
CA PRO A 218 -15.43 16.95 12.62
C PRO A 218 -14.14 17.15 11.80
N LEU A 219 -13.47 16.06 11.40
CA LEU A 219 -12.27 16.13 10.58
C LEU A 219 -12.61 16.39 9.10
N ILE A 220 -13.82 16.06 8.65
CA ILE A 220 -14.27 16.34 7.28
C ILE A 220 -14.29 17.85 7.03
N ASP A 221 -14.81 18.61 7.99
CA ASP A 221 -14.92 20.07 7.92
C ASP A 221 -13.55 20.78 7.92
N MET A 222 -12.49 20.07 8.32
CA MET A 222 -11.12 20.58 8.33
C MET A 222 -10.39 20.38 6.99
N ILE A 223 -10.94 19.61 6.06
CA ILE A 223 -10.33 19.37 4.74
C ILE A 223 -10.42 20.66 3.91
N ASN A 224 -9.28 21.14 3.42
CA ASN A 224 -9.21 22.33 2.55
C ASN A 224 -9.03 21.94 1.08
N ASP A 225 -9.19 22.92 0.17
CA ASP A 225 -9.09 22.74 -1.29
C ASP A 225 -7.73 22.19 -1.79
N ASN A 226 -6.71 22.24 -0.92
CA ASN A 226 -5.35 21.80 -1.21
C ASN A 226 -5.08 20.35 -0.79
N THR A 227 -6.06 19.69 -0.18
CA THR A 227 -5.98 18.30 0.24
C THR A 227 -6.94 17.46 -0.59
N ILE A 228 -6.39 16.58 -1.42
CA ILE A 228 -7.18 15.65 -2.24
C ILE A 228 -7.42 14.39 -1.44
N ILE A 229 -8.66 13.91 -1.40
CA ILE A 229 -8.99 12.60 -0.84
C ILE A 229 -9.08 11.57 -1.97
N SER A 230 -8.31 10.50 -1.84
CA SER A 230 -8.24 9.38 -2.78
C SER A 230 -8.78 8.12 -2.10
N ALA A 231 -10.08 7.87 -2.27
CA ALA A 231 -10.82 6.75 -1.67
C ALA A 231 -11.04 5.60 -2.67
N GLN A 232 -11.17 4.37 -2.17
CA GLN A 232 -11.32 3.15 -2.98
C GLN A 232 -12.67 2.47 -2.69
N PRO A 233 -13.77 2.84 -3.39
CA PRO A 233 -15.11 2.29 -3.12
C PRO A 233 -15.22 0.77 -3.21
N ASN A 234 -14.32 0.09 -3.94
CA ASN A 234 -14.29 -1.36 -3.99
C ASN A 234 -13.96 -2.02 -2.64
N TYR A 235 -13.45 -1.27 -1.66
CA TYR A 235 -13.22 -1.77 -0.30
C TYR A 235 -14.52 -1.94 0.50
N LEU A 236 -15.66 -1.40 0.02
CA LEU A 236 -16.99 -1.66 0.59
C LEU A 236 -17.34 -3.15 0.63
N GLN A 237 -16.69 -3.99 -0.17
CA GLN A 237 -16.82 -5.45 -0.08
C GLN A 237 -16.47 -6.01 1.32
N TRP A 238 -15.62 -5.30 2.08
CA TRP A 238 -15.21 -5.67 3.43
C TRP A 238 -16.11 -5.09 4.54
N ALA A 239 -16.96 -4.13 4.20
CA ALA A 239 -17.86 -3.43 5.11
C ALA A 239 -19.25 -4.09 5.25
N SER A 240 -19.46 -5.27 4.68
CA SER A 240 -20.73 -6.01 4.83
C SER A 240 -20.91 -6.54 6.26
N PRO A 241 -22.15 -6.78 6.73
CA PRO A 241 -22.39 -7.45 8.01
C PRO A 241 -21.68 -8.80 8.07
N SER A 242 -21.06 -9.09 9.22
CA SER A 242 -20.15 -10.23 9.45
C SER A 242 -18.90 -10.25 8.55
N GLY A 243 -18.61 -9.15 7.86
CA GLY A 243 -17.42 -8.97 7.05
C GLY A 243 -16.20 -8.59 7.89
N LEU A 244 -15.09 -8.36 7.17
CA LEU A 244 -13.80 -8.05 7.78
C LEU A 244 -13.87 -6.85 8.74
N TYR A 245 -14.55 -5.76 8.37
CA TYR A 245 -14.58 -4.56 9.21
C TYR A 245 -15.36 -4.78 10.51
N GLU A 246 -16.49 -5.50 10.48
CA GLU A 246 -17.23 -5.84 11.71
C GLU A 246 -16.40 -6.74 12.65
N HIS A 247 -15.65 -7.69 12.09
CA HIS A 247 -14.79 -8.57 12.89
C HIS A 247 -13.63 -7.82 13.56
N GLU A 248 -13.03 -6.87 12.84
CA GLU A 248 -11.83 -6.16 13.27
C GLU A 248 -12.12 -4.90 14.10
N LEU A 249 -13.20 -4.19 13.81
CA LEU A 249 -13.57 -2.91 14.44
C LEU A 249 -14.82 -3.02 15.34
N GLY A 250 -15.49 -4.17 15.32
CA GLY A 250 -16.76 -4.39 16.03
C GLY A 250 -17.99 -3.89 15.26
N LYS A 251 -19.16 -4.29 15.77
CA LYS A 251 -20.47 -3.98 15.15
C LYS A 251 -20.80 -2.50 15.05
N GLU A 252 -20.32 -1.71 16.01
CA GLU A 252 -20.58 -0.27 16.08
C GLU A 252 -20.03 0.47 14.85
N TRP A 253 -19.03 -0.09 14.16
CA TRP A 253 -18.49 0.47 12.92
C TRP A 253 -19.53 0.63 11.80
N LEU A 254 -20.54 -0.25 11.71
CA LEU A 254 -21.58 -0.18 10.67
C LEU A 254 -22.54 1.00 10.83
N TYR A 255 -22.53 1.63 12.01
CA TYR A 255 -23.50 2.65 12.40
C TYR A 255 -22.85 4.00 12.72
N LYS A 256 -21.51 4.09 12.60
CA LYS A 256 -20.76 5.35 12.59
C LYS A 256 -20.71 5.90 11.18
#